data_AF-A0A183J335-F1
#
_entry.id   AF-A0A183J335-F1
#
_cell.length_a   1.000
_cell.length_b   1.000
_cell.length_c   1.000
_cell.angle_alpha   90.00
_cell.angle_beta   90.00
_cell.angle_gamma   90.00
#
_symmetry.space_group_name_H-M   'P 1'
#
loop_
_entity.id
_entity.type
_entity.pdbx_description
1 polymer ?
#
loop_
_entity_poly.entity_id
_entity_poly.type
_entity_poly.pdbx_seq_one_letter_code
_entity_poly.pdbx_strand_id
1 'polypeptide(L)'
;MICFPSLLLCLRAVVGAQVLKYVSQKAVVHDEMLFINFWYVLILANDVFIILGTCFKFVLEYKVFDSALLTATGMLLGVGTLFVWIGILRYLGFFSRYNILILTLNRSLPNVLRFTFCAGLLYFGFLFCGYVVLGPYNMKFRTLMMSSECLYSLINGDDMFATFSTTSDKSTAVLWFSRIYFYTFISLFIYVVLSLFISILMDSYESLKVILKFIDFRSHKSEFRRT
;
A
#
# COMPACT_ATOMS: atom_id res chain seq x y z
N MET A 1 5.40 25.31 -13.25
CA MET A 1 5.59 26.50 -12.40
C MET A 1 4.91 26.41 -11.03
N ILE A 2 3.77 25.71 -10.87
CA ILE A 2 3.07 25.56 -9.56
C ILE A 2 3.83 24.66 -8.55
N CYS A 3 4.59 23.66 -9.03
CA CYS A 3 5.30 22.69 -8.16
C CYS A 3 6.55 23.23 -7.45
N PHE A 4 7.17 24.29 -7.98
CA PHE A 4 8.34 24.91 -7.34
C PHE A 4 7.99 25.64 -6.03
N PRO A 5 6.95 26.49 -5.98
CA PRO A 5 6.50 27.09 -4.73
C PRO A 5 5.96 26.07 -3.72
N SER A 6 5.26 25.00 -4.17
CA SER A 6 4.82 23.93 -3.26
C SER A 6 6.01 23.20 -2.62
N LEU A 7 7.04 22.89 -3.41
CA LEU A 7 8.26 22.23 -2.93
C LEU A 7 9.02 23.13 -1.94
N LEU A 8 9.14 24.43 -2.22
CA LEU A 8 9.75 25.39 -1.30
C LEU A 8 8.98 25.53 0.01
N LEU A 9 7.64 25.58 -0.04
CA LEU A 9 6.80 25.65 1.15
C LEU A 9 6.86 24.34 1.97
N CYS A 10 6.88 23.17 1.31
CA CYS A 10 7.05 21.89 1.99
C CYS A 10 8.44 21.75 2.61
N LEU A 11 9.51 22.12 1.91
CA LEU A 11 10.86 22.12 2.47
C LEU A 11 10.95 23.04 3.69
N ARG A 12 10.36 24.24 3.63
CA ARG A 12 10.31 25.15 4.80
C ARG A 12 9.55 24.53 5.97
N ALA A 13 8.42 23.87 5.72
CA ALA A 13 7.65 23.20 6.76
C ALA A 13 8.44 22.02 7.39
N VAL A 14 9.14 21.23 6.58
CA VAL A 14 9.98 20.11 7.05
C VAL A 14 11.17 20.62 7.85
N VAL A 15 11.88 21.66 7.36
CA VAL A 15 13.00 22.28 8.09
C VAL A 15 12.51 22.88 9.41
N GLY A 16 11.37 23.58 9.41
CA GLY A 16 10.74 24.08 10.63
C GLY A 16 10.45 22.97 11.64
N ALA A 17 9.87 21.85 11.17
CA ALA A 17 9.60 20.67 12.01
C ALA A 17 10.90 20.04 12.57
N GLN A 18 11.98 19.99 11.79
CA GLN A 18 13.29 19.49 12.24
C GLN A 18 13.96 20.41 13.26
N VAL A 19 13.85 21.74 13.10
CA VAL A 19 14.35 22.72 14.07
C VAL A 19 13.58 22.60 15.39
N LEU A 20 12.26 22.47 15.33
CA LEU A 20 11.42 22.17 16.50
C LEU A 20 11.79 20.84 17.15
N LYS A 21 12.13 19.79 16.37
CA LYS A 21 12.66 18.52 16.90
C LYS A 21 13.95 18.74 17.66
N TYR A 22 14.91 19.49 17.11
CA TYR A 22 16.19 19.78 17.77
C TYR A 22 16.00 20.58 19.07
N VAL A 23 15.09 21.55 19.08
CA VAL A 23 14.76 22.32 20.30
C VAL A 23 14.01 21.47 21.34
N SER A 24 13.13 20.55 20.91
CA SER A 24 12.36 19.67 21.78
C SER A 24 13.14 18.42 22.25
N GLN A 25 14.21 18.02 21.56
CA GLN A 25 15.02 16.82 21.86
C GLN A 25 15.76 16.87 23.20
N LYS A 26 15.66 17.97 23.97
CA LYS A 26 15.99 17.97 25.41
C LYS A 26 15.02 17.15 26.27
N ALA A 27 13.91 16.65 25.72
CA ALA A 27 12.98 15.77 26.43
C ALA A 27 12.53 14.60 25.52
N VAL A 28 12.97 13.38 25.86
CA VAL A 28 12.44 12.07 25.39
C VAL A 28 12.92 11.58 24.01
N VAL A 29 13.70 10.48 24.04
CA VAL A 29 14.45 9.85 22.92
C VAL A 29 13.65 8.74 22.20
N HIS A 30 12.45 8.39 22.65
CA HIS A 30 11.77 7.16 22.20
C HIS A 30 10.73 7.34 21.06
N ASP A 31 10.51 8.58 20.60
CA ASP A 31 9.43 8.92 19.64
C ASP A 31 9.96 9.41 18.27
N GLU A 32 11.20 9.06 17.93
CA GLU A 32 11.95 9.69 16.84
C GLU A 32 11.50 9.32 15.42
N MET A 33 10.83 8.18 15.23
CA MET A 33 10.31 7.74 13.92
C MET A 33 8.84 8.11 13.68
N LEU A 34 8.15 8.67 14.68
CA LEU A 34 6.75 9.09 14.57
C LEU A 34 6.60 10.54 14.08
N PHE A 35 7.69 11.31 14.08
CA PHE A 35 7.63 12.77 13.92
C PHE A 35 7.76 13.27 12.47
N ILE A 36 8.21 12.43 11.54
CA ILE A 36 8.16 12.76 10.11
C ILE A 36 6.75 12.44 9.63
N ASN A 37 5.91 13.46 9.44
CA ASN A 37 4.56 13.24 8.90
C ASN A 37 4.66 12.62 7.50
N PHE A 38 4.14 11.40 7.37
CA PHE A 38 4.01 10.66 6.10
C PHE A 38 3.52 11.53 4.95
N TRP A 39 2.56 12.41 5.24
CA TRP A 39 1.99 13.34 4.26
C TRP A 39 3.01 14.34 3.67
N TYR A 40 3.96 14.86 4.45
CA TYR A 40 4.98 15.78 3.91
C TYR A 40 5.98 15.04 3.03
N VAL A 41 6.34 13.80 3.40
CA VAL A 41 7.20 12.94 2.56
C VAL A 41 6.53 12.63 1.24
N LEU A 42 5.23 12.32 1.27
CA LEU A 42 4.43 12.05 0.08
C LEU A 42 4.34 13.28 -0.84
N ILE A 43 4.18 14.48 -0.28
CA ILE A 43 4.15 15.73 -1.07
C ILE A 43 5.52 16.01 -1.69
N LEU A 44 6.60 15.83 -0.93
CA LEU A 44 7.95 16.00 -1.44
C LEU A 44 8.24 15.02 -2.59
N ALA A 45 7.84 13.75 -2.43
CA ALA A 45 7.99 12.74 -3.45
C ALA A 45 7.19 13.10 -4.72
N ASN A 46 5.94 13.54 -4.60
CA ASN A 46 5.15 13.96 -5.76
C ASN A 46 5.82 15.10 -6.51
N ASP A 47 6.34 16.10 -5.80
CA ASP A 47 6.93 17.28 -6.44
C ASP A 47 8.22 16.90 -7.19
N VAL A 48 9.03 15.98 -6.64
CA VAL A 48 10.20 15.43 -7.33
C VAL A 48 9.79 14.68 -8.61
N PHE A 49 8.79 13.79 -8.54
CA PHE A 49 8.32 13.05 -9.71
C PHE A 49 7.78 13.96 -10.82
N ILE A 50 7.01 14.99 -10.46
CA ILE A 50 6.45 15.93 -11.44
C ILE A 50 7.54 16.85 -12.02
N ILE A 51 8.49 17.35 -11.22
CA ILE A 51 9.58 18.17 -11.74
C ILE A 51 10.45 17.35 -12.70
N LEU A 52 10.88 16.14 -12.32
CA LEU A 52 11.67 15.28 -13.21
C LEU A 52 10.90 14.93 -14.49
N GLY A 53 9.62 14.56 -14.37
CA GLY A 53 8.77 14.24 -15.52
C GLY A 53 8.57 15.45 -16.45
N THR A 54 8.38 16.65 -15.92
CA THR A 54 8.25 17.87 -16.75
C THR A 54 9.57 18.28 -17.40
N CYS A 55 10.72 18.10 -16.74
CA CYS A 55 12.03 18.31 -17.34
C CYS A 55 12.26 17.34 -18.50
N PHE A 56 11.96 16.05 -18.34
CA PHE A 56 12.08 15.07 -19.42
C PHE A 56 11.11 15.35 -20.57
N LYS A 57 9.89 15.78 -20.27
CA LYS A 57 8.92 16.21 -21.28
C LYS A 57 9.44 17.39 -22.11
N PHE A 58 10.06 18.38 -21.46
CA PHE A 58 10.64 19.53 -22.14
C PHE A 58 11.83 19.13 -23.05
N VAL A 59 12.69 18.21 -22.57
CA VAL A 59 13.78 17.66 -23.39
C VAL A 59 13.25 16.89 -24.59
N LEU A 60 12.16 16.12 -24.41
CA LEU A 60 11.51 15.37 -25.49
C LEU A 60 10.88 16.28 -26.56
N GLU A 61 10.35 17.44 -26.17
CA GLU A 61 9.75 18.39 -27.12
C GLU A 61 10.81 19.17 -27.91
N TYR A 62 12.00 19.37 -27.32
CA TYR A 62 13.11 20.07 -27.96
C TYR A 62 14.06 19.16 -28.76
N LYS A 63 14.18 17.88 -28.38
CA LYS A 63 14.97 16.86 -29.12
C LYS A 63 14.06 15.97 -29.97
N VAL A 64 14.65 15.26 -30.93
CA VAL A 64 13.95 14.26 -31.76
C VAL A 64 13.24 13.24 -30.87
N PHE A 65 12.03 12.83 -31.27
CA PHE A 65 11.14 11.94 -30.54
C PHE A 65 11.84 10.62 -30.13
N ASP A 66 12.01 10.40 -28.82
CA ASP A 66 12.59 9.19 -28.24
C ASP A 66 11.50 8.41 -27.49
N SER A 67 11.25 7.16 -27.89
CA SER A 67 10.24 6.30 -27.30
C SER A 67 10.54 5.94 -25.84
N ALA A 68 11.82 5.78 -25.46
CA ALA A 68 12.20 5.48 -24.09
C ALA A 68 11.94 6.68 -23.17
N LEU A 69 12.30 7.88 -23.62
CA LEU A 69 12.05 9.12 -22.88
C LEU A 69 10.55 9.42 -22.76
N LEU A 70 9.76 9.08 -23.78
CA LEU A 70 8.29 9.16 -23.73
C LEU A 70 7.71 8.23 -22.66
N THR A 71 8.12 6.96 -22.64
CA THR A 71 7.66 6.00 -21.63
C THR A 71 8.06 6.42 -20.22
N ALA A 72 9.31 6.83 -20.02
CA ALA A 72 9.80 7.30 -18.72
C ALA A 72 9.04 8.55 -18.25
N THR A 73 8.81 9.51 -19.15
CA THR A 73 8.02 10.72 -18.87
C THR A 73 6.58 10.37 -18.48
N GLY A 74 5.95 9.45 -19.21
CA GLY A 74 4.60 8.96 -18.90
C GLY A 74 4.52 8.29 -17.53
N MET A 75 5.48 7.44 -17.18
CA MET A 75 5.56 6.79 -15.87
C MET A 75 5.77 7.79 -14.74
N LEU A 76 6.73 8.70 -14.88
CA LEU A 76 7.06 9.71 -13.84
C LEU A 76 5.89 10.66 -13.59
N LEU A 77 5.29 11.20 -14.66
CA LEU A 77 4.13 12.08 -14.53
C LEU A 77 2.90 11.32 -14.01
N GLY A 78 2.68 10.08 -14.44
CA GLY A 78 1.57 9.24 -13.98
C GLY A 78 1.68 8.88 -12.50
N VAL A 79 2.85 8.46 -12.02
CA VAL A 79 3.09 8.19 -10.59
C VAL A 79 3.01 9.49 -9.78
N GLY A 80 3.55 10.59 -10.31
CA GLY A 80 3.47 11.91 -9.69
C GLY A 80 2.03 12.38 -9.49
N THR A 81 1.15 12.24 -10.49
CA THR A 81 -0.28 12.61 -10.36
C THR A 81 -1.02 11.69 -9.39
N LEU A 82 -0.72 10.39 -9.37
CA LEU A 82 -1.27 9.45 -8.39
C LEU A 82 -0.95 9.89 -6.96
N PHE A 83 0.30 10.31 -6.68
CA PHE A 83 0.68 10.84 -5.37
C PHE A 83 -0.03 12.15 -5.04
N VAL A 84 -0.26 13.05 -6.00
CA VAL A 84 -1.08 14.25 -5.76
C VAL A 84 -2.49 13.87 -5.29
N TRP A 85 -3.13 12.90 -5.93
CA TRP A 85 -4.46 12.41 -5.54
C TRP A 85 -4.47 11.76 -4.16
N ILE A 86 -3.45 10.96 -3.82
CA ILE A 86 -3.30 10.46 -2.44
C ILE A 86 -3.10 11.62 -1.46
N GLY A 87 -2.32 12.64 -1.83
CA GLY A 87 -2.08 13.83 -1.02
C GLY A 87 -3.37 14.61 -0.70
N ILE A 88 -4.38 14.56 -1.58
CA ILE A 88 -5.69 15.17 -1.32
C ILE A 88 -6.39 14.54 -0.10
N LEU A 89 -6.14 13.25 0.19
CA LEU A 89 -6.69 12.57 1.38
C LEU A 89 -6.28 13.26 2.68
N ARG A 90 -5.12 13.96 2.72
CA ARG A 90 -4.72 14.77 3.86
C ARG A 90 -5.77 15.83 4.22
N TYR A 91 -6.33 16.50 3.20
CA TYR A 91 -7.32 17.55 3.42
C TYR A 91 -8.67 16.97 3.87
N LEU A 92 -9.00 15.75 3.46
CA LEU A 92 -10.17 15.04 3.97
C LEU A 92 -10.04 14.74 5.48
N GLY A 93 -8.82 14.55 5.98
CA GLY A 93 -8.55 14.40 7.42
C GLY A 93 -8.90 15.63 8.28
N PHE A 94 -9.12 16.80 7.69
CA PHE A 94 -9.60 17.98 8.42
C PHE A 94 -11.05 17.82 8.89
N PHE A 95 -11.84 17.02 8.18
CA PHE A 95 -13.22 16.74 8.57
C PHE A 95 -13.27 15.62 9.61
N SER A 96 -13.91 15.89 10.75
CA SER A 96 -13.99 14.99 11.90
C SER A 96 -14.51 13.58 11.56
N ARG A 97 -15.45 13.45 10.62
CA ARG A 97 -16.00 12.15 10.18
C ARG A 97 -15.05 11.33 9.31
N TYR A 98 -14.20 11.97 8.50
CA TYR A 98 -13.27 11.27 7.60
C TYR A 98 -11.92 11.01 8.26
N ASN A 99 -11.55 11.83 9.24
CA ASN A 99 -10.32 11.68 10.02
C ASN A 99 -10.22 10.30 10.70
N ILE A 100 -11.34 9.75 11.21
CA ILE A 100 -11.34 8.44 11.86
C ILE A 100 -10.89 7.33 10.89
N LEU A 101 -11.25 7.37 9.60
CA LEU A 101 -10.85 6.36 8.62
C LEU A 101 -9.34 6.41 8.39
N ILE A 102 -8.80 7.61 8.17
CA ILE A 102 -7.36 7.82 7.96
C ILE A 102 -6.55 7.40 9.20
N LEU A 103 -7.04 7.75 10.39
CA LEU A 103 -6.41 7.36 11.65
C LEU A 103 -6.47 5.85 11.86
N THR A 104 -7.57 5.20 11.47
CA THR A 104 -7.72 3.74 11.52
C THR A 104 -6.69 3.05 10.64
N LEU A 105 -6.54 3.51 9.39
CA LEU A 105 -5.57 2.95 8.47
C LEU A 105 -4.14 3.12 9.00
N ASN A 106 -3.76 4.33 9.44
CA ASN A 106 -2.42 4.56 9.98
C ASN A 106 -2.11 3.74 11.23
N ARG A 107 -3.11 3.51 12.09
CA ARG A 107 -2.95 2.71 13.30
C ARG A 107 -2.88 1.21 13.01
N SER A 108 -3.63 0.72 12.02
CA SER A 108 -3.63 -0.70 11.67
C SER A 108 -2.42 -1.11 10.81
N LEU A 109 -1.84 -0.18 10.05
CA LEU A 109 -0.68 -0.42 9.17
C LEU A 109 0.45 -1.27 9.81
N PRO A 110 1.02 -0.94 10.99
CA PRO A 110 2.12 -1.73 11.56
C PRO A 110 1.71 -3.16 11.94
N ASN A 111 0.47 -3.37 12.41
CA ASN A 111 -0.05 -4.69 12.75
C ASN A 111 -0.31 -5.52 11.49
N VAL A 112 -0.92 -4.89 10.48
CA VAL A 112 -1.16 -5.48 9.17
C VAL A 112 0.14 -5.87 8.50
N LEU A 113 1.17 -5.01 8.49
CA LEU A 113 2.46 -5.31 7.88
C LEU A 113 3.15 -6.54 8.49
N ARG A 114 3.10 -6.71 9.81
CA ARG A 114 3.63 -7.91 10.50
C ARG A 114 2.90 -9.19 10.06
N PHE A 115 1.57 -9.12 9.98
CA PHE A 115 0.76 -10.23 9.50
C PHE A 115 1.03 -10.55 8.01
N THR A 116 1.07 -9.52 7.16
CA THR A 116 1.36 -9.65 5.73
C THR A 116 2.76 -10.20 5.49
N PHE A 117 3.76 -9.87 6.31
CA PHE A 117 5.08 -10.49 6.22
C PHE A 117 5.02 -12.00 6.44
N CYS A 118 4.31 -12.45 7.47
CA CYS A 118 4.10 -13.88 7.74
C CYS A 118 3.33 -14.58 6.59
N ALA A 119 2.22 -13.98 6.13
CA ALA A 119 1.47 -14.47 4.98
C ALA A 119 2.31 -14.51 3.70
N GLY A 120 3.22 -13.55 3.54
CA GLY A 120 4.18 -13.48 2.44
C GLY A 120 5.13 -14.67 2.41
N LEU A 121 5.64 -15.12 3.57
CA LEU A 121 6.48 -16.32 3.65
C LEU A 121 5.73 -17.57 3.18
N LEU A 122 4.46 -17.74 3.59
CA LEU A 122 3.62 -18.82 3.08
C LEU A 122 3.39 -18.70 1.58
N TYR A 123 3.12 -17.48 1.10
CA TYR A 123 2.89 -17.20 -0.31
C TYR A 123 4.12 -17.58 -1.16
N PHE A 124 5.33 -17.24 -0.72
CA PHE A 124 6.56 -17.64 -1.41
C PHE A 124 6.75 -19.16 -1.43
N GLY A 125 6.36 -19.86 -0.37
CA GLY A 125 6.38 -21.33 -0.35
C GLY A 125 5.50 -21.93 -1.45
N PHE A 126 4.26 -21.43 -1.58
CA PHE A 126 3.37 -21.83 -2.69
C PHE A 126 3.94 -21.40 -4.05
N LEU A 127 4.45 -20.17 -4.17
CA LEU A 127 5.03 -19.65 -5.42
C LEU A 127 6.16 -20.55 -5.96
N PHE A 128 7.13 -20.90 -5.12
CA PHE A 128 8.24 -21.77 -5.55
C PHE A 128 7.76 -23.19 -5.87
N CYS A 129 6.85 -23.74 -5.06
CA CYS A 129 6.27 -25.06 -5.29
C CYS A 129 5.50 -25.12 -6.63
N GLY A 130 4.60 -24.16 -6.86
CA GLY A 130 3.85 -24.03 -8.10
C GLY A 130 4.75 -23.81 -9.32
N TYR A 131 5.75 -22.94 -9.20
CA TYR A 131 6.71 -22.69 -10.28
C TYR A 131 7.48 -23.95 -10.69
N VAL A 132 8.03 -24.70 -9.72
CA VAL A 132 8.85 -25.89 -10.01
C VAL A 132 7.98 -27.05 -10.53
N VAL A 133 6.84 -27.32 -9.91
CA VAL A 133 6.03 -28.50 -10.24
C VAL A 133 5.12 -28.26 -11.44
N LEU A 134 4.45 -27.10 -11.50
CA LEU A 134 3.45 -26.81 -12.54
C LEU A 134 4.06 -26.08 -13.75
N GLY A 135 5.27 -25.54 -13.65
CA GLY A 135 5.93 -24.77 -14.71
C GLY A 135 6.01 -25.47 -16.08
N PRO A 136 6.34 -26.78 -16.16
CA PRO A 136 6.36 -27.50 -17.43
C PRO A 136 4.97 -27.80 -18.02
N TYR A 137 3.91 -27.73 -17.21
CA TYR A 137 2.58 -28.22 -17.56
C TYR A 137 1.53 -27.11 -17.72
N ASN A 138 1.77 -25.92 -17.16
CA ASN A 138 0.88 -24.78 -17.17
C ASN A 138 1.60 -23.53 -17.67
N MET A 139 1.03 -22.86 -18.68
CA MET A 139 1.61 -21.63 -19.25
C MET A 139 1.69 -20.49 -18.22
N LYS A 140 0.74 -20.44 -17.27
CA LYS A 140 0.71 -19.44 -16.19
C LYS A 140 1.86 -19.60 -15.17
N PHE A 141 2.46 -20.78 -15.06
CA PHE A 141 3.53 -21.07 -14.10
C PHE A 141 4.93 -21.09 -14.73
N ARG A 142 5.07 -20.63 -15.98
CA ARG A 142 6.32 -20.75 -16.74
C ARG A 142 7.45 -19.87 -16.22
N THR A 143 7.13 -18.71 -15.64
CA THR A 143 8.10 -17.81 -14.99
C THR A 143 7.63 -17.49 -13.58
N LEU A 144 8.55 -17.12 -12.69
CA LEU A 144 8.20 -16.72 -11.32
C LEU A 144 7.26 -15.51 -11.29
N MET A 145 7.43 -14.56 -12.22
CA MET A 145 6.57 -13.38 -12.34
C MET A 145 5.14 -13.76 -12.71
N MET A 146 4.96 -14.56 -13.77
CA MET A 146 3.63 -15.03 -14.18
C MET A 146 2.98 -15.92 -13.11
N SER A 147 3.78 -16.75 -12.42
CA SER A 147 3.29 -17.58 -11.31
C SER A 147 2.77 -16.70 -10.17
N SER A 148 3.45 -15.58 -9.87
CA SER A 148 3.00 -14.63 -8.86
C SER A 148 1.76 -13.85 -9.31
N GLU A 149 1.69 -13.43 -10.58
CA GLU A 149 0.49 -12.79 -11.12
C GLU A 149 -0.72 -13.72 -11.04
N CYS A 150 -0.53 -15.01 -11.37
CA CYS A 150 -1.56 -16.03 -11.28
C CYS A 150 -2.00 -16.27 -9.82
N LEU A 151 -1.06 -16.48 -8.90
CA LEU A 151 -1.44 -16.71 -7.49
C LEU A 151 -2.11 -15.47 -6.88
N TYR A 152 -1.66 -14.27 -7.23
CA TYR A 152 -2.29 -13.02 -6.80
C TYR A 152 -3.71 -12.86 -7.38
N SER A 153 -3.93 -13.20 -8.66
CA SER A 153 -5.27 -13.19 -9.26
C SER A 153 -6.19 -14.20 -8.57
N LEU A 154 -5.70 -15.40 -8.27
CA LEU A 154 -6.45 -16.43 -7.56
C LEU A 154 -6.88 -16.00 -6.14
N ILE A 155 -6.02 -15.31 -5.39
CA ILE A 155 -6.37 -14.77 -4.06
C ILE A 155 -7.56 -13.81 -4.16
N ASN A 156 -7.62 -13.03 -5.24
CA ASN A 156 -8.71 -12.08 -5.50
C ASN A 156 -9.94 -12.72 -6.17
N GLY A 157 -9.94 -14.03 -6.39
CA GLY A 157 -11.06 -14.75 -7.02
C GLY A 157 -11.09 -14.68 -8.55
N ASP A 158 -10.01 -14.23 -9.19
CA ASP A 158 -9.95 -14.08 -10.64
C ASP A 158 -9.36 -15.32 -11.33
N ASP A 159 -9.98 -15.68 -12.45
CA ASP A 159 -9.57 -16.72 -13.39
C ASP A 159 -9.29 -18.13 -12.79
N MET A 160 -10.06 -18.51 -11.77
CA MET A 160 -9.93 -19.83 -11.11
C MET A 160 -10.18 -20.99 -12.08
N PHE A 161 -11.28 -20.95 -12.85
CA PHE A 161 -11.66 -22.05 -13.75
C PHE A 161 -10.66 -22.26 -14.88
N ALA A 162 -10.17 -21.20 -15.53
CA ALA A 162 -9.20 -21.37 -16.61
C ALA A 162 -7.88 -21.96 -16.13
N THR A 163 -7.52 -21.72 -14.87
CA THR A 163 -6.31 -22.30 -14.28
C THR A 163 -6.45 -23.83 -14.10
N PHE A 164 -7.65 -24.32 -13.80
CA PHE A 164 -7.92 -25.76 -13.74
C PHE A 164 -7.99 -26.43 -15.13
N SER A 165 -8.47 -25.71 -16.16
CA SER A 165 -8.63 -26.27 -17.51
C SER A 165 -7.38 -26.18 -18.38
N THR A 166 -6.42 -25.30 -18.02
CA THR A 166 -5.18 -25.10 -18.80
C THR A 166 -4.04 -26.06 -18.42
N THR A 167 -4.23 -26.92 -17.41
CA THR A 167 -3.24 -27.95 -17.08
C THR A 167 -3.24 -29.03 -18.15
N SER A 168 -2.12 -29.19 -18.85
CA SER A 168 -1.98 -30.16 -19.94
C SER A 168 -2.11 -31.60 -19.43
N ASP A 169 -2.97 -32.42 -20.07
CA ASP A 169 -3.34 -33.79 -19.66
C ASP A 169 -2.22 -34.85 -19.76
N LYS A 170 -0.95 -34.44 -19.82
CA LYS A 170 0.16 -35.35 -20.10
C LYS A 170 0.46 -36.34 -18.98
N SER A 171 0.04 -36.07 -17.74
CA SER A 171 0.25 -36.98 -16.62
C SER A 171 -0.83 -36.86 -15.54
N THR A 172 -1.45 -37.98 -15.19
CA THR A 172 -2.52 -38.05 -14.18
C THR A 172 -2.05 -37.61 -12.78
N ALA A 173 -0.81 -37.91 -12.41
CA ALA A 173 -0.24 -37.51 -11.11
C ALA A 173 -0.17 -35.98 -10.95
N VAL A 174 0.25 -35.26 -11.99
CA VAL A 174 0.35 -33.80 -11.97
C VAL A 174 -1.03 -33.15 -11.96
N LEU A 175 -2.03 -33.75 -12.62
CA LEU A 175 -3.42 -33.28 -12.57
C LEU A 175 -4.00 -33.37 -11.15
N TRP A 176 -3.75 -34.47 -10.43
CA TRP A 176 -4.18 -34.58 -9.04
C TRP A 176 -3.43 -33.62 -8.13
N PHE A 177 -2.11 -33.50 -8.32
CA PHE A 177 -1.30 -32.55 -7.58
C PHE A 177 -1.77 -31.11 -7.78
N SER A 178 -2.04 -30.69 -9.02
CA SER A 178 -2.49 -29.32 -9.33
C SER A 178 -3.84 -29.01 -8.68
N ARG A 179 -4.79 -29.95 -8.71
CA ARG A 179 -6.09 -29.78 -8.06
C ARG A 179 -5.97 -29.60 -6.56
N ILE A 180 -5.19 -30.48 -5.90
CA ILE A 180 -4.94 -30.38 -4.45
C ILE A 180 -4.24 -29.06 -4.14
N TYR A 181 -3.19 -28.72 -4.89
CA TYR A 181 -2.44 -27.48 -4.74
C TYR A 181 -3.34 -26.24 -4.80
N PHE A 182 -4.17 -26.11 -5.85
CA PHE A 182 -5.05 -24.95 -5.99
C PHE A 182 -6.16 -24.94 -4.94
N TYR A 183 -6.79 -26.06 -4.61
CA TYR A 183 -7.81 -26.09 -3.56
C TYR A 183 -7.24 -25.74 -2.18
N THR A 184 -6.05 -26.24 -1.85
CA THR A 184 -5.37 -25.87 -0.59
C THR A 184 -4.97 -24.39 -0.59
N PHE A 185 -4.42 -23.88 -1.70
CA PHE A 185 -4.04 -22.48 -1.81
C PHE A 185 -5.24 -21.54 -1.68
N ILE A 186 -6.30 -21.78 -2.45
CA ILE A 186 -7.53 -20.97 -2.45
C ILE A 186 -8.18 -21.00 -1.07
N SER A 187 -8.36 -22.19 -0.48
CA SER A 187 -9.02 -22.29 0.83
C SER A 187 -8.22 -21.60 1.94
N LEU A 188 -6.89 -21.77 1.95
CA LEU A 188 -6.03 -21.13 2.93
C LEU A 188 -6.01 -19.61 2.77
N PHE A 189 -5.71 -19.10 1.57
CA PHE A 189 -5.53 -17.66 1.38
C PHE A 189 -6.85 -16.89 1.41
N ILE A 190 -7.92 -17.40 0.77
CA ILE A 190 -9.19 -16.69 0.73
C ILE A 190 -9.93 -16.80 2.06
N TYR A 191 -10.07 -18.00 2.64
CA TYR A 191 -10.90 -18.14 3.84
C TYR A 191 -10.16 -17.81 5.13
N VAL A 192 -8.86 -18.09 5.22
CA VAL A 192 -8.09 -17.86 6.45
C VAL A 192 -7.36 -16.52 6.39
N VAL A 193 -6.47 -16.33 5.41
CA VAL A 193 -5.60 -15.14 5.37
C VAL A 193 -6.40 -13.86 5.15
N LEU A 194 -7.32 -13.81 4.18
CA LEU A 194 -8.15 -12.62 3.96
C LEU A 194 -9.10 -12.35 5.14
N SER A 195 -9.72 -13.37 5.73
CA SER A 195 -10.58 -13.19 6.92
C SER A 195 -9.80 -12.62 8.10
N LEU A 196 -8.57 -13.09 8.34
CA LEU A 196 -7.70 -12.54 9.39
C LEU A 196 -7.29 -11.10 9.09
N PHE A 197 -6.99 -10.78 7.83
CA PHE A 197 -6.67 -9.41 7.42
C PHE A 197 -7.84 -8.46 7.71
N ILE A 198 -9.07 -8.84 7.34
CA ILE A 198 -10.28 -8.07 7.64
C ILE A 198 -10.49 -7.95 9.16
N SER A 199 -10.27 -9.03 9.92
CA SER A 199 -10.40 -9.02 11.38
C SER A 199 -9.45 -8.02 12.06
N ILE A 200 -8.18 -7.94 11.65
CA ILE A 200 -7.20 -6.98 12.19
C ILE A 200 -7.61 -5.53 11.89
N LEU A 201 -8.14 -5.28 10.69
CA LEU A 201 -8.66 -3.96 10.32
C LEU A 201 -9.88 -3.58 11.14
N MET A 202 -10.81 -4.52 11.36
CA MET A 202 -12.01 -4.31 12.16
C MET A 202 -11.68 -4.04 13.64
N ASP A 203 -10.75 -4.79 14.23
CA ASP A 203 -10.29 -4.57 15.62
C ASP A 203 -9.70 -3.16 15.81
N SER A 204 -8.89 -2.71 14.84
CA SER A 204 -8.32 -1.37 14.85
C SER A 204 -9.40 -0.28 14.72
N TYR A 205 -10.43 -0.52 13.89
CA TYR A 205 -11.56 0.38 13.71
C TYR A 205 -12.42 0.50 14.97
N GLU A 206 -12.75 -0.63 15.60
CA GLU A 206 -13.56 -0.67 16.83
C GLU A 206 -12.83 0.00 18.00
N SER A 207 -11.54 -0.29 18.16
CA SER A 207 -10.69 0.35 19.17
C SER A 207 -10.71 1.88 19.08
N LEU A 208 -10.61 2.44 17.86
CA LEU A 208 -10.68 3.89 17.66
C LEU A 208 -12.07 4.46 17.90
N LYS A 209 -13.12 3.74 17.51
CA LYS A 209 -14.50 4.14 17.78
C LYS A 209 -14.79 4.23 19.27
N VAL A 210 -14.26 3.31 20.08
CA VAL A 210 -14.38 3.34 21.55
C VAL A 210 -13.63 4.53 22.16
N ILE A 211 -12.38 4.77 21.72
CA ILE A 211 -11.57 5.91 22.19
C ILE A 211 -12.29 7.24 21.90
N LEU A 212 -12.86 7.39 20.71
CA LEU A 212 -13.58 8.61 20.33
C LEU A 212 -14.85 8.82 21.14
N LYS A 213 -15.64 7.76 21.39
CA LYS A 213 -16.81 7.84 22.28
C LYS A 213 -16.42 8.26 23.70
N PHE A 214 -15.29 7.77 24.20
CA PHE A 214 -14.81 8.14 25.54
C PHE A 214 -14.37 9.61 25.63
N ILE A 215 -13.73 10.14 24.58
CA ILE A 215 -13.34 11.55 24.49
C ILE A 215 -14.59 12.44 24.48
N ASP A 216 -15.61 12.08 23.71
CA ASP A 216 -16.86 12.82 23.62
C ASP A 216 -17.61 12.86 24.98
N PHE A 217 -17.68 11.72 25.66
CA PHE A 217 -18.24 11.64 27.02
C PHE A 217 -17.47 12.51 28.03
N ARG A 218 -16.14 12.55 27.94
CA ARG A 218 -15.31 13.40 28.80
C ARG A 218 -15.54 14.89 28.51
N SER A 219 -15.69 15.26 27.23
CA SER A 219 -16.02 16.64 26.83
C SER A 219 -17.32 17.10 27.48
N HIS A 220 -18.38 16.30 27.35
CA HIS A 220 -19.69 16.59 27.94
C HIS A 220 -19.65 16.69 29.48
N LYS A 221 -18.87 15.81 30.14
CA LYS A 221 -18.69 15.84 31.61
C LYS A 221 -17.89 17.06 32.09
N SER A 222 -16.97 17.56 31.27
CA SER A 222 -16.18 18.76 31.58
C SER A 222 -16.99 20.05 31.46
N GLU A 223 -17.95 20.07 30.55
CA GLU A 223 -18.89 21.18 30.35
C GLU A 223 -19.89 21.26 31.50
N PHE A 224 -20.42 20.12 31.95
CA PHE A 224 -21.32 20.04 33.11
C PHE A 224 -20.65 20.38 34.45
N ARG A 225 -19.31 20.31 34.54
CA ARG A 225 -18.56 20.67 35.76
C ARG A 225 -18.20 22.16 35.81
N ARG A 226 -18.48 22.92 34.75
CA ARG A 226 -18.26 24.38 34.69
C ARG A 226 -19.54 25.19 34.92
N THR A 227 -20.70 24.54 34.92
CA THR A 227 -22.01 25.07 35.33
C THR A 227 -22.30 24.74 36.79
#